data_AF-A0A4U7D509-F1
#
_entry.id   AF-A0A4U7D509-F1
#
_cell.length_a   1.000
_cell.length_b   1.000
_cell.length_c   1.000
_cell.angle_alpha   90.00
_cell.angle_beta   90.00
_cell.angle_gamma   90.00
#
_symmetry.space_group_name_H-M   'P 1'
#
loop_
_entity.id
_entity.type
_entity.pdbx_description
1 polymer ?
#
loop_
_entity_poly.entity_id
_entity_poly.type
_entity_poly.pdbx_seq_one_letter_code
_entity_poly.pdbx_strand_id
1 'polypeptide(L)'
;IGTLSFDAKQAAEIWITAAQSFFAIAIIVNFEISAREAVALLVLFATQVMAEFYIIRTYAEPAATELSMTVLYAFTAVYAVLGIALFVKRRRSANELVRRTVRTAQTAFGRRESLPERED
;
A
#
# COMPACT_ATOMS: atom_id res chain seq x y z
N ILE A 1 -25.59 13.57 15.28
CA ILE A 1 -24.83 13.16 14.08
C ILE A 1 -23.48 13.84 14.16
N GLY A 2 -22.53 13.22 14.86
CA GLY A 2 -21.18 13.77 15.07
C GLY A 2 -20.23 13.09 14.10
N THR A 3 -20.00 13.71 12.95
CA THR A 3 -18.86 13.33 12.11
C THR A 3 -17.60 13.67 12.89
N LEU A 4 -16.70 12.71 13.11
CA LEU A 4 -15.33 13.04 13.53
C LEU A 4 -14.80 14.03 12.48
N SER A 5 -14.59 15.28 12.86
CA SER A 5 -13.95 16.27 11.99
C SER A 5 -12.53 15.75 11.76
N PHE A 6 -12.26 15.23 10.56
CA PHE A 6 -10.90 14.89 10.18
C PHE A 6 -10.09 16.18 10.18
N ASP A 7 -9.20 16.30 11.17
CA ASP A 7 -8.16 17.30 11.12
C ASP A 7 -7.27 17.04 9.89
N ALA A 8 -6.78 18.10 9.26
CA ALA A 8 -6.07 17.99 7.97
C ALA A 8 -4.83 17.08 8.08
N LYS A 9 -4.18 17.06 9.25
CA LYS A 9 -3.07 16.17 9.58
C LYS A 9 -3.49 14.70 9.61
N GLN A 10 -4.63 14.40 10.22
CA GLN A 10 -5.15 13.03 10.34
C GLN A 10 -5.55 12.45 8.97
N ALA A 11 -6.11 13.28 8.09
CA ALA A 11 -6.36 12.89 6.71
C ALA A 11 -5.05 12.58 5.96
N ALA A 12 -4.02 13.41 6.16
CA ALA A 12 -2.70 13.17 5.56
C ALA A 12 -2.07 11.85 6.05
N GLU A 13 -2.21 11.51 7.33
CA GLU A 13 -1.74 10.23 7.92
C GLU A 13 -2.41 9.00 7.28
N ILE A 14 -3.71 9.10 6.94
CA ILE A 14 -4.42 8.04 6.23
C ILE A 14 -3.89 7.91 4.79
N TRP A 15 -3.70 9.04 4.09
CA TRP A 15 -3.20 9.05 2.71
C TRP A 15 -1.82 8.43 2.59
N ILE A 16 -0.88 8.76 3.49
CA ILE A 16 0.46 8.16 3.48
C ILE A 16 0.40 6.65 3.72
N THR A 17 -0.42 6.20 4.67
CA THR A 17 -0.58 4.77 4.99
C THR A 17 -1.16 4.00 3.79
N ALA A 18 -2.11 4.60 3.08
CA ALA A 18 -2.70 4.02 1.87
C ALA A 18 -1.66 3.94 0.74
N ALA A 19 -0.88 5.00 0.52
CA ALA A 19 0.17 5.01 -0.50
C ALA A 19 1.29 4.01 -0.20
N GLN A 20 1.72 3.88 1.06
CA GLN A 20 2.68 2.88 1.51
C GLN A 20 2.17 1.46 1.26
N SER A 21 0.91 1.19 1.62
CA SER A 21 0.28 -0.11 1.39
C SER A 21 0.18 -0.43 -0.10
N PHE A 22 -0.19 0.55 -0.93
CA PHE A 22 -0.23 0.39 -2.39
C PHE A 22 1.15 0.08 -2.98
N PHE A 23 2.19 0.80 -2.57
CA PHE A 23 3.57 0.53 -3.01
C PHE A 23 4.04 -0.86 -2.58
N ALA A 24 3.77 -1.26 -1.34
CA ALA A 24 4.10 -2.60 -0.84
C ALA A 24 3.43 -3.70 -1.67
N ILE A 25 2.15 -3.54 -2.00
CA ILE A 25 1.42 -4.47 -2.88
C ILE A 25 2.07 -4.53 -4.27
N ALA A 26 2.47 -3.40 -4.84
CA ALA A 26 3.15 -3.35 -6.15
C ALA A 26 4.50 -4.10 -6.15
N ILE A 27 5.22 -4.13 -5.03
CA ILE A 27 6.44 -4.93 -4.87
C ILE A 27 6.13 -6.43 -4.81
N ILE A 28 5.05 -6.84 -4.12
CA ILE A 28 4.73 -8.26 -3.92
C ILE A 28 4.00 -8.86 -5.14
N VAL A 29 3.38 -8.05 -6.00
CA VAL A 29 2.59 -8.51 -7.17
C VAL A 29 3.36 -9.35 -8.19
N ASN A 30 4.70 -9.39 -8.15
CA ASN A 30 5.47 -10.25 -9.06
C ASN A 30 5.82 -11.61 -8.44
N PHE A 31 5.40 -11.91 -7.21
CA PHE A 31 5.77 -13.10 -6.42
C PHE A 31 7.28 -13.35 -6.20
N GLU A 32 8.12 -12.53 -6.79
CA GLU A 32 9.54 -12.42 -6.49
C GLU A 32 9.76 -11.06 -5.83
N ILE A 33 9.97 -11.07 -4.50
CA ILE A 33 10.52 -9.90 -3.83
C ILE A 33 12.02 -9.92 -4.11
N SER A 34 12.49 -8.99 -4.94
CA SER A 34 13.93 -8.75 -5.01
C SER A 34 14.37 -8.11 -3.70
N ALA A 35 15.51 -8.56 -3.14
CA ALA A 35 16.12 -7.93 -1.97
C ALA A 35 16.29 -6.40 -2.16
N ARG A 36 16.52 -5.94 -3.40
CA ARG A 36 16.64 -4.52 -3.74
C ARG A 36 15.34 -3.73 -3.48
N GLU A 37 14.20 -4.33 -3.76
CA GLU A 37 12.87 -3.69 -3.60
C GLU A 37 12.46 -3.64 -2.13
N ALA A 38 12.74 -4.71 -1.38
CA ALA A 38 12.57 -4.72 0.07
C ALA A 38 13.45 -3.67 0.75
N VAL A 39 14.72 -3.55 0.34
CA VAL A 39 15.62 -2.52 0.84
C VAL A 39 15.15 -1.11 0.44
N ALA A 40 14.65 -0.92 -0.78
CA ALA A 40 14.08 0.36 -1.19
C ALA A 40 12.88 0.77 -0.33
N LEU A 41 11.97 -0.17 -0.03
CA LEU A 41 10.84 0.07 0.88
C LEU A 41 11.33 0.41 2.29
N LEU A 42 12.28 -0.36 2.82
CA LEU A 42 12.84 -0.13 4.15
C LEU A 42 13.51 1.24 4.27
N VAL A 43 14.34 1.61 3.28
CA VAL A 43 15.02 2.91 3.26
C VAL A 43 14.02 4.05 3.15
N LEU A 44 13.00 3.92 2.29
CA LEU A 44 11.98 4.95 2.12
C LEU A 44 11.14 5.12 3.39
N PHE A 45 10.79 4.02 4.06
CA PHE A 45 10.09 4.04 5.35
C PHE A 45 10.95 4.66 6.45
N ALA A 46 12.20 4.21 6.60
CA ALA A 46 13.10 4.73 7.61
C ALA A 46 13.38 6.23 7.41
N THR A 47 13.55 6.67 6.15
CA THR A 47 13.76 8.10 5.84
C THR A 47 12.55 8.93 6.26
N GLN A 48 11.33 8.46 5.99
CA GLN A 48 10.11 9.15 6.40
C GLN A 48 9.98 9.24 7.93
N VAL A 49 10.24 8.15 8.66
CA VAL A 49 10.18 8.14 10.13
C VAL A 49 11.24 9.07 10.73
N MET A 50 12.46 9.06 10.19
CA MET A 50 13.53 9.94 10.65
C MET A 50 13.24 11.42 10.36
N ALA A 51 12.63 11.73 9.20
CA ALA A 51 12.22 13.08 8.86
C ALA A 51 11.16 13.60 9.84
N GLU A 52 10.11 12.83 10.11
CA GLU A 52 9.09 13.20 11.11
C GLU A 52 9.70 13.41 12.50
N PHE A 53 10.55 12.48 12.93
CA PHE A 53 11.20 12.59 14.24
C PHE A 53 12.10 13.82 14.34
N TYR A 54 12.84 14.14 13.27
CA TYR A 54 13.68 15.33 13.20
C TYR A 54 12.86 16.61 13.29
N ILE A 55 11.73 16.69 12.59
CA ILE A 55 10.84 17.86 12.60
C ILE A 55 10.31 18.11 14.01
N ILE A 56 9.75 17.08 14.65
CA ILE A 56 9.17 17.16 16.00
C ILE A 56 10.24 17.56 17.04
N ARG A 57 11.49 17.14 16.85
CA ARG A 57 12.60 17.45 17.77
C ARG A 57 13.21 18.84 17.57
N THR A 58 13.09 19.41 16.37
CA THR A 58 13.82 20.62 15.98
C THR A 58 12.93 21.86 15.95
N TYR A 59 11.63 21.71 15.63
CA TYR A 59 10.70 22.82 15.46
C TYR A 59 9.62 22.80 16.54
N ALA A 60 9.22 24.00 16.98
CA ALA A 60 8.06 24.18 17.84
C ALA A 60 6.77 24.35 17.02
N GLU A 61 5.62 24.11 17.65
CA GLU A 61 4.33 24.42 17.03
C GLU A 61 4.16 25.93 16.81
N PRO A 62 3.51 26.37 15.71
CA PRO A 62 2.81 25.57 14.68
C PRO A 62 3.69 25.09 13.51
N ALA A 63 4.95 25.54 13.44
CA ALA A 63 5.83 25.27 12.31
C ALA A 63 6.11 23.76 12.13
N ALA A 64 6.21 23.01 13.23
CA ALA A 64 6.35 21.56 13.20
C ALA A 64 5.19 20.88 12.44
N THR A 65 3.95 21.29 12.69
CA THR A 65 2.77 20.72 12.04
C THR A 65 2.73 21.00 10.53
N GLU A 66 3.01 22.24 10.09
CA GLU A 66 3.03 22.57 8.66
C GLU A 66 4.12 21.78 7.90
N LEU A 67 5.28 21.63 8.53
CA LEU A 67 6.41 20.93 7.94
C LEU A 67 6.15 19.42 7.88
N SER A 68 5.60 18.82 8.94
CA SER A 68 5.13 17.43 8.93
C SER A 68 4.09 17.23 7.82
N MET A 69 3.05 18.07 7.72
CA MET A 69 2.05 17.94 6.65
C MET A 69 2.69 17.93 5.25
N THR A 70 3.65 18.80 5.02
CA THR A 70 4.39 18.86 3.75
C THR A 70 5.17 17.55 3.51
N VAL A 71 5.84 17.02 4.52
CA VAL A 71 6.55 15.74 4.46
C VAL A 71 5.60 14.58 4.18
N LEU A 72 4.46 14.50 4.87
CA LEU A 72 3.45 13.45 4.64
C LEU A 72 2.98 13.46 3.19
N TYR A 73 2.62 14.62 2.64
CA TYR A 73 2.18 14.72 1.25
C TYR A 73 3.30 14.40 0.25
N ALA A 74 4.53 14.87 0.50
CA ALA A 74 5.67 14.57 -0.35
C ALA A 74 5.94 13.06 -0.41
N PHE A 75 6.01 12.38 0.74
CA PHE A 75 6.20 10.92 0.75
C PHE A 75 5.00 10.19 0.16
N THR A 76 3.76 10.65 0.39
CA THR A 76 2.56 10.07 -0.23
C THR A 76 2.69 10.08 -1.75
N ALA A 77 3.09 11.22 -2.33
CA ALA A 77 3.30 11.34 -3.77
C ALA A 77 4.43 10.40 -4.25
N VAL A 78 5.55 10.32 -3.53
CA VAL A 78 6.66 9.41 -3.85
C VAL A 78 6.21 7.95 -3.85
N TYR A 79 5.55 7.48 -2.79
CA TYR A 79 5.04 6.11 -2.70
C TYR A 79 4.03 5.81 -3.81
N ALA A 80 3.12 6.74 -4.10
CA ALA A 80 2.12 6.58 -5.15
C ALA A 80 2.77 6.48 -6.54
N VAL A 81 3.70 7.39 -6.87
CA VAL A 81 4.42 7.39 -8.16
C VAL A 81 5.24 6.11 -8.33
N LEU A 82 5.99 5.70 -7.30
CA LEU A 82 6.76 4.46 -7.35
C LEU A 82 5.86 3.23 -7.47
N GLY A 83 4.75 3.19 -6.73
CA GLY A 83 3.75 2.13 -6.82
C GLY A 83 3.16 2.04 -8.23
N ILE A 84 2.77 3.17 -8.83
CA ILE A 84 2.25 3.24 -10.20
C ILE A 84 3.33 2.75 -11.19
N ALA A 85 4.56 3.24 -11.07
CA ALA A 85 5.66 2.86 -11.96
C ALA A 85 5.94 1.35 -11.91
N LEU A 86 5.99 0.76 -10.72
CA LEU A 86 6.15 -0.68 -10.53
C LEU A 86 4.95 -1.46 -11.09
N PHE A 87 3.73 -1.00 -10.82
CA PHE A 87 2.51 -1.64 -11.29
C PHE A 87 2.42 -1.63 -12.83
N VAL A 88 2.76 -0.51 -13.46
CA VAL A 88 2.81 -0.39 -14.93
C VAL A 88 3.89 -1.30 -15.52
N LYS A 89 5.08 -1.36 -14.90
CA LYS A 89 6.17 -2.25 -15.35
C LYS A 89 5.79 -3.74 -15.20
N ARG A 90 5.00 -4.08 -14.19
CA ARG A 90 4.62 -5.46 -13.82
C ARG A 90 3.20 -5.87 -14.22
N ARG A 91 2.52 -5.04 -15.03
CA ARG A 91 1.12 -5.27 -15.47
C ARG A 91 0.86 -6.65 -16.09
N ARG A 92 1.86 -7.26 -16.74
CA ARG A 92 1.74 -8.62 -17.28
C ARG A 92 1.65 -9.68 -16.18
N SER A 93 2.48 -9.59 -15.14
CA SER A 93 2.44 -10.49 -13.98
C SER A 93 1.18 -10.29 -13.15
N ALA A 94 0.71 -9.05 -12.99
CA ALA A 94 -0.55 -8.76 -12.30
C ALA A 94 -1.77 -9.39 -13.00
N ASN A 95 -1.82 -9.34 -14.34
CA ASN A 95 -2.89 -10.01 -15.10
C ASN A 95 -2.84 -11.54 -14.96
N GLU A 96 -1.65 -12.13 -14.96
CA GLU A 96 -1.46 -13.57 -14.73
C GLU A 96 -1.98 -13.99 -13.35
N LEU A 97 -1.69 -13.19 -12.33
CA LEU A 97 -2.16 -13.32 -10.94
C LEU A 97 -3.69 -13.34 -10.83
N VAL A 98 -4.33 -12.29 -11.34
CA VAL A 98 -5.79 -12.15 -11.30
C VAL A 98 -6.45 -13.34 -12.01
N ARG A 99 -5.92 -13.72 -13.17
CA ARG A 99 -6.45 -14.85 -13.95
C ARG A 99 -6.31 -16.19 -13.23
N ARG A 100 -5.22 -16.42 -12.48
CA ARG A 100 -5.04 -17.62 -11.65
C ARG A 100 -5.99 -17.63 -10.47
N THR A 101 -6.11 -16.53 -9.74
CA THR A 101 -7.02 -16.40 -8.59
C THR A 101 -8.47 -16.62 -9.01
N VAL A 102 -8.91 -16.03 -10.13
CA VAL A 102 -10.26 -16.21 -10.67
C VAL A 102 -10.52 -17.66 -11.07
N ARG A 103 -9.56 -18.33 -11.73
CA ARG A 103 -9.68 -19.74 -12.09
C ARG A 103 -9.79 -20.65 -10.87
N THR A 104 -8.98 -20.42 -9.83
CA THR A 104 -9.03 -21.20 -8.59
C THR A 104 -10.32 -20.96 -7.81
N ALA A 105 -10.82 -19.72 -7.77
CA ALA A 105 -12.12 -19.43 -7.18
C ALA A 105 -13.23 -20.16 -7.95
N GLN A 106 -13.24 -20.06 -9.29
CA GLN A 106 -14.24 -20.74 -10.12
C GLN A 106 -14.22 -22.27 -9.97
N THR A 107 -13.04 -22.90 -9.87
CA THR A 107 -12.97 -24.36 -9.64
C THR A 107 -13.42 -24.75 -8.23
N ALA A 108 -13.14 -23.94 -7.21
CA ALA A 108 -13.60 -24.19 -5.84
C ALA A 108 -15.11 -24.00 -5.68
N PHE A 109 -15.69 -22.98 -6.33
CA PHE A 109 -17.14 -22.75 -6.33
C PHE A 109 -17.87 -23.76 -7.24
N GLY A 110 -17.33 -24.11 -8.41
CA GLY A 110 -17.94 -25.08 -9.33
C GLY A 110 -17.88 -26.54 -8.88
N ARG A 111 -16.96 -26.91 -7.98
CA ARG A 111 -16.89 -28.27 -7.41
C ARG A 111 -17.95 -28.54 -6.33
N ARG A 112 -18.65 -27.51 -5.82
CA ARG A 112 -19.70 -27.68 -4.81
C ARG A 112 -21.07 -28.10 -5.37
N GLU A 113 -21.30 -28.04 -6.68
CA GLU A 113 -22.61 -28.37 -7.28
C GLU A 113 -22.73 -29.84 -7.77
N SER A 114 -21.67 -30.65 -7.69
CA SER A 114 -21.64 -31.98 -8.31
C SER A 114 -21.42 -33.17 -7.36
N LEU A 115 -21.92 -33.10 -6.12
CA LEU A 115 -22.21 -34.33 -5.35
C LEU A 115 -23.71 -34.63 -5.46
N PRO A 116 -24.16 -35.45 -6.43
CA PRO A 116 -25.37 -36.21 -6.24
C PRO A 116 -25.07 -37.29 -5.20
N GLU A 117 -25.66 -37.13 -4.02
CA GLU A 117 -25.78 -38.19 -3.02
C GLU A 117 -26.47 -39.39 -3.68
N ARG A 118 -25.67 -40.39 -4.03
CA ARG A 118 -26.13 -41.73 -4.33
C ARG A 118 -25.66 -42.60 -3.18
N GLU A 119 -26.53 -42.73 -2.20
CA GLU A 119 -26.49 -43.87 -1.29
C GLU A 119 -27.68 -44.76 -1.65
N ASP A 120 -27.32 -46.01 -1.98
CA ASP A 120 -28.19 -47.11 -2.38
C ASP A 120 -28.96 -47.70 -1.18
#